data_AF-A0A965X426-F1
#
_entry.id   AF-A0A965X426-F1
#
_cell.length_a   1.000
_cell.length_b   1.000
_cell.length_c   1.000
_cell.angle_alpha   90.00
_cell.angle_beta   90.00
_cell.angle_gamma   90.00
#
_symmetry.space_group_name_H-M   'P 1'
#
loop_
_entity.id
_entity.type
_entity.pdbx_description
1 polymer ?
#
loop_
_entity_poly.entity_id
_entity_poly.type
_entity_poly.pdbx_seq_one_letter_code
_entity_poly.pdbx_strand_id
1 'polypeptide(L)' 'QLELLRQQLALFEAAEEHAEYAADVTLSLCLPSERFEAFAAHLIDVTNGRVAPEGGEEKLFAKKLS' A
#
# COMPACT_ATOMS: atom_id res chain seq x y z
N GLN A 1 -6.61 -1.53 13.62
CA GLN A 1 -6.95 -1.32 12.19
C GLN A 1 -5.70 -1.39 11.31
N LEU A 2 -4.59 -0.73 11.68
CA LEU A 2 -3.33 -0.75 10.92
C LEU A 2 -2.74 -2.16 10.69
N GLU A 3 -2.75 -3.02 11.72
CA GLU A 3 -2.23 -4.40 11.59
C GLU A 3 -3.04 -5.26 10.61
N LEU A 4 -4.35 -5.04 10.52
CA LEU A 4 -5.20 -5.73 9.55
C LEU A 4 -4.80 -5.31 8.12
N LEU A 5 -4.52 -4.01 7.93
CA LEU A 5 -4.03 -3.43 6.69
C LEU A 5 -2.67 -4.03 6.29
N ARG A 6 -1.74 -4.18 7.24
CA ARG A 6 -0.44 -4.84 7.02
C ARG A 6 -0.56 -6.30 6.59
N GLN A 7 -1.52 -7.04 7.13
CA GLN A 7 -1.79 -8.41 6.67
C GLN A 7 -2.30 -8.44 5.23
N GLN A 8 -3.07 -7.42 4.80
CA GLN A 8 -3.53 -7.32 3.42
C GLN A 8 -2.37 -6.99 2.46
N LEU A 9 -1.35 -6.23 2.88
CA LEU A 9 -0.21 -5.87 2.02
C LEU A 9 0.46 -7.09 1.38
N ALA A 10 0.62 -8.17 2.15
CA ALA A 10 1.23 -9.42 1.66
C ALA A 10 0.41 -10.07 0.52
N LEU A 11 -0.91 -9.89 0.48
CA LEU A 11 -1.77 -10.45 -0.57
C LEU A 11 -1.55 -9.77 -1.93
N PHE A 12 -1.10 -8.52 -1.92
CA PHE A 12 -0.93 -7.70 -3.12
C PHE A 12 0.53 -7.54 -3.54
N GLU A 13 1.45 -8.28 -2.91
CA GLU A 13 2.90 -8.08 -3.07
C GLU A 13 3.33 -6.63 -2.77
N ALA A 14 2.61 -5.97 -1.87
CA ALA A 14 2.91 -4.63 -1.40
C ALA A 14 3.92 -4.70 -0.24
N ALA A 15 4.95 -3.86 -0.30
CA ALA A 15 5.93 -3.67 0.75
C ALA A 15 5.73 -2.28 1.39
N GLU A 16 5.76 -2.24 2.73
CA GLU A 16 5.78 -0.98 3.48
C GLU A 16 7.17 -0.34 3.36
N GLU A 17 7.26 0.83 2.71
CA GLU A 17 8.51 1.61 2.62
C GLU A 17 8.69 2.49 3.87
N HIS A 18 7.60 3.12 4.32
CA HIS A 18 7.63 4.08 5.42
C HIS A 18 6.28 4.17 6.12
N ALA A 19 6.31 4.47 7.41
CA ALA A 19 5.13 4.73 8.22
C ALA A 19 5.38 5.99 9.07
N GLU A 20 4.58 7.02 8.85
CA GLU A 20 4.62 8.27 9.62
C GLU A 20 3.44 8.30 10.59
N TYR A 21 3.74 8.46 11.88
CA TYR A 21 2.75 8.48 12.95
C TYR A 21 2.63 9.91 13.50
N ALA A 22 1.69 10.67 12.96
CA ALA A 22 1.38 12.04 13.39
C ALA A 22 -0.05 12.09 13.98
N ALA A 23 -0.76 13.21 13.80
CA ALA A 23 -2.20 13.28 14.10
C ALA A 23 -2.98 12.25 13.26
N ASP A 24 -2.50 12.01 12.04
CA ASP A 24 -2.94 10.97 11.11
C ASP A 24 -1.77 10.02 10.83
N VAL A 25 -2.08 8.76 10.53
CA VAL A 25 -1.05 7.75 10.19
C VAL A 25 -0.96 7.62 8.67
N THR A 26 0.20 7.96 8.12
CA THR A 26 0.49 7.86 6.69
C THR A 26 1.36 6.63 6.44
N LEU A 27 0.92 5.75 5.55
CA LEU A 27 1.68 4.58 5.12
C LEU A 27 2.12 4.76 3.66
N SER A 28 3.43 4.75 3.43
CA SER A 28 4.01 4.69 2.09
C SER A 28 4.26 3.24 1.73
N LEU A 29 3.64 2.81 0.63
CA LEU A 29 3.65 1.42 0.16
C LEU A 29 4.20 1.37 -1.26
N CYS A 30 4.98 0.34 -1.55
CA CYS A 30 5.41 0.04 -2.91
C CYS A 30 4.82 -1.30 -3.34
N LEU A 31 4.17 -1.33 -4.49
CA LEU A 31 3.55 -2.53 -5.07
C LEU A 31 3.64 -2.48 -6.60
N PRO A 32 3.44 -3.62 -7.29
CA PRO A 32 3.34 -3.64 -8.75
C PRO A 32 2.18 -2.74 -9.22
N SER A 33 2.44 -1.87 -10.20
CA SER A 33 1.44 -0.91 -10.70
C SER A 33 0.17 -1.59 -11.24
N GLU A 34 0.31 -2.75 -11.87
CA GLU A 34 -0.82 -3.57 -12.34
C GLU A 34 -1.77 -4.03 -11.22
N ARG A 35 -1.31 -4.01 -9.96
CA ARG A 35 -2.11 -4.41 -8.79
C ARG A 35 -2.70 -3.23 -8.03
N PHE A 36 -2.32 -2.00 -8.38
CA PHE A 36 -2.75 -0.80 -7.67
C PHE A 36 -4.27 -0.66 -7.65
N GLU A 37 -4.95 -0.83 -8.78
CA GLU A 37 -6.42 -0.72 -8.83
C GLU A 37 -7.11 -1.77 -7.96
N ALA A 38 -6.66 -3.02 -8.01
CA ALA A 38 -7.21 -4.10 -7.19
C ALA A 38 -6.97 -3.87 -5.69
N PHE A 39 -5.77 -3.41 -5.34
CA PHE A 39 -5.40 -3.05 -3.96
C PHE A 39 -6.25 -1.88 -3.44
N ALA A 40 -6.45 -0.85 -4.27
CA ALA A 40 -7.23 0.32 -3.92
C ALA A 40 -8.71 -0.01 -3.68
N ALA A 41 -9.32 -0.77 -4.60
CA ALA A 41 -10.70 -1.23 -4.44
C ALA A 41 -10.87 -2.08 -3.18
N HIS A 42 -9.93 -3.00 -2.93
CA HIS A 42 -9.95 -3.84 -1.74
C HIS A 42 -9.81 -3.03 -0.45
N LEU A 43 -8.91 -2.04 -0.41
CA LEU A 43 -8.73 -1.16 0.74
C LEU A 43 -10.00 -0.36 1.06
N ILE A 44 -10.65 0.18 0.03
CA ILE A 44 -11.90 0.91 0.18
C ILE A 44 -12.99 -0.01 0.75
N ASP A 45 -13.10 -1.24 0.25
CA ASP A 45 -14.08 -2.22 0.74
C ASP A 45 -13.85 -2.58 2.22
N VAL A 46 -12.64 -3.03 2.58
CA VAL A 46 -12.34 -3.46 3.96
C VAL A 46 -12.37 -2.32 4.97
N THR A 47 -12.11 -1.09 4.53
CA THR A 47 -12.16 0.10 5.41
C THR A 47 -13.50 0.84 5.36
N ASN A 48 -14.48 0.35 4.61
CA ASN A 48 -15.75 1.05 4.35
C ASN A 48 -15.53 2.50 3.86
N GLY A 49 -14.55 2.70 2.99
CA GLY A 49 -14.20 4.00 2.42
C GLY A 49 -13.48 4.97 3.36
N ARG A 50 -13.06 4.53 4.55
CA ARG A 50 -12.29 5.39 5.48
C ARG A 50 -10.85 5.63 5.03
N VAL A 51 -10.29 4.70 4.25
CA VAL A 51 -8.94 4.79 3.71
C VAL A 51 -9.03 4.62 2.19
N ALA A 52 -8.56 5.64 1.47
CA ALA A 52 -8.41 5.59 0.02
C ALA A 52 -6.91 5.76 -0.29
N PRO A 53 -6.25 4.76 -0.89
CA PRO A 53 -4.87 4.92 -1.30
C PRO A 53 -4.79 5.87 -2.48
N GLU A 54 -3.85 6.81 -2.42
CA GLU A 54 -3.54 7.73 -3.50
C GLU A 54 -2.39 7.16 -4.33
N GLY A 55 -2.47 7.34 -5.66
CA GLY A 55 -1.38 6.95 -6.56
C GLY A 55 -0.13 7.78 -6.24
N GLY A 56 0.93 7.10 -5.82
CA GLY A 56 2.25 7.72 -5.59
C GLY A 56 3.09 7.76 -6.86
N GLU A 57 4.35 8.18 -6.70
CA GLU A 57 5.33 8.15 -7.79
C GLU A 57 5.70 6.71 -8.17
N GLU A 58 5.69 6.40 -9.48
CA GLU A 58 6.16 5.13 -10.02
C GLU A 58 7.68 5.02 -9.85
N LYS A 59 8.13 4.21 -8.89
CA LYS A 59 9.56 3.92 -8.69
C LYS A 59 9.92 2.59 -9.36
N LEU A 60 10.80 2.65 -10.36
CA LEU A 60 11.41 1.47 -10.96
C LEU A 60 12.47 0.89 -10.01
N PHE A 61 12.12 -0.15 -9.25
CA PHE A 61 13.09 -0.91 -8.47
C PHE A 61 13.84 -1.88 -9.39
N ALA A 62 15.04 -1.50 -9.82
CA ALA A 62 15.96 -2.43 -10.45
C ALA A 62 16.46 -3.43 -9.40
N LYS A 63 15.95 -4.67 -9.41
CA LYS A 63 16.63 -5.77 -8.71
C LYS A 63 18.00 -5.94 -9.36
N LYS A 64 19.07 -5.61 -8.62
CA LYS A 64 20.43 -5.95 -9.03
C LYS A 64 20.54 -7.48 -9.03
N LEU A 65 20.40 -8.11 -10.20
CA LEU A 65 20.70 -9.52 -10.39
C LEU A 65 22.21 -9.69 -10.12
N SER A 66 22.55 -10.30 -8.99
CA SER A 66 23.92 -10.74 -8.69
C SER A 66 24.07 -12.21 -9.03
#